data_AF-A0A7Y6IZ33-F1
#
_entry.id   AF-A0A7Y6IZ33-F1
#
_cell.length_a   1.000
_cell.length_b   1.000
_cell.length_c   1.000
_cell.angle_alpha   90.00
_cell.angle_beta   90.00
_cell.angle_gamma   90.00
#
_symmetry.space_group_name_H-M   'P 1'
#
loop_
_entity.id
_entity.type
_entity.pdbx_description
1 polymer ?
#
loop_
_entity_poly.entity_id
_entity_poly.type
_entity_poly.pdbx_seq_one_letter_code
_entity_poly.pdbx_strand_id
1 'polypeptide(L)' 'MTKFDEATQAIRVDETTYDVCLDPGYAIGGPLNGGYLMAVLLRSVVDSSPFEHPVST' A
#
# COMPACT_ATOMS: atom_id res chain seq x y z
N MET A 1 -2.59 14.55 -7.32
CA MET A 1 -1.98 13.50 -6.48
C MET A 1 -1.30 14.16 -5.31
N THR A 2 -1.44 13.57 -4.14
CA THR A 2 -0.72 13.94 -2.93
C THR A 2 0.55 13.11 -2.79
N LYS A 3 1.46 13.54 -1.92
CA LYS A 3 2.62 12.73 -1.55
C LYS A 3 2.26 11.33 -1.03
N PHE A 4 1.10 11.21 -0.36
CA PHE A 4 0.65 9.93 0.17
C PHE A 4 0.16 8.97 -0.93
N ASP A 5 -0.42 9.51 -2.02
CA ASP A 5 -0.83 8.70 -3.16
C ASP A 5 0.40 8.04 -3.82
N GLU A 6 1.48 8.81 -3.99
CA GLU A 6 2.74 8.31 -4.54
C GLU A 6 3.44 7.34 -3.57
N ALA A 7 3.55 7.70 -2.29
CA ALA A 7 4.23 6.89 -1.29
C ALA A 7 3.53 5.56 -0.99
N THR A 8 2.25 5.41 -1.33
CA THR A 8 1.49 4.18 -1.11
C THR A 8 1.29 3.33 -2.35
N GLN A 9 1.87 3.72 -3.49
CA GLN A 9 1.70 3.00 -4.74
C GLN A 9 2.21 1.54 -4.63
N ALA A 10 1.39 0.59 -5.09
CA ALA A 10 1.75 -0.81 -5.25
C ALA A 10 1.61 -1.18 -6.73
N ILE A 11 2.71 -1.63 -7.34
CA ILE A 11 2.77 -1.94 -8.77
C ILE A 11 2.75 -3.44 -8.93
N ARG A 12 1.71 -3.99 -9.56
CA ARG A 12 1.61 -5.42 -9.80
C ARG A 12 2.72 -5.87 -10.76
N VAL A 13 3.51 -6.85 -10.35
CA VAL A 13 4.61 -7.41 -11.16
C VAL A 13 4.33 -8.82 -11.64
N ASP A 14 3.45 -9.56 -10.95
CA ASP A 14 2.90 -10.84 -11.40
C ASP A 14 1.50 -11.11 -10.84
N GLU A 15 0.99 -12.33 -10.98
CA GLU A 15 -0.35 -12.72 -10.51
C GLU A 15 -0.59 -12.48 -9.02
N THR A 16 0.45 -12.54 -8.18
CA THR A 16 0.33 -12.49 -6.71
C THR A 16 1.27 -11.50 -6.03
N THR A 17 2.18 -10.87 -6.78
CA THR A 17 3.26 -10.04 -6.26
C THR A 17 3.12 -8.60 -6.72
N TYR A 18 3.42 -7.68 -5.79
CA TYR A 18 3.48 -6.24 -6.04
C TYR A 18 4.84 -5.70 -5.59
N ASP A 19 5.40 -4.79 -6.38
CA ASP A 19 6.55 -3.99 -6.00
C ASP A 19 6.08 -2.67 -5.37
N VAL A 20 6.81 -2.23 -4.35
CA VAL A 20 6.49 -1.04 -3.55
C VAL A 20 7.77 -0.29 -3.20
N CYS A 21 7.75 1.03 -3.34
CA CYS A 21 8.86 1.89 -2.92
C CYS A 21 8.47 2.59 -1.60
N LEU A 22 9.03 2.11 -0.48
CA LEU A 22 8.67 2.64 0.84
C LEU A 22 9.36 3.99 1.11
N ASP A 23 8.57 5.02 1.39
CA ASP A 23 9.07 6.37 1.68
C ASP A 23 9.55 6.47 3.15
N PRO A 24 10.85 6.71 3.40
CA PRO A 24 11.39 6.83 4.75
C PRO A 24 10.82 8.02 5.52
N GLY A 25 10.16 8.98 4.85
CA GLY A 25 9.46 10.10 5.48
C GLY A 25 8.28 9.68 6.36
N TYR A 26 7.81 8.43 6.28
CA TYR A 26 6.79 7.87 7.17
C TYR A 26 7.38 7.10 8.37
N ALA A 27 8.69 7.20 8.61
CA ALA A 27 9.31 6.66 9.81
C ALA A 27 8.91 7.43 11.07
N ILE A 28 8.71 6.72 12.19
CA ILE A 28 8.46 7.29 13.51
C ILE A 28 9.48 6.69 14.48
N GLY A 29 10.51 7.46 14.82
CA GLY A 29 11.59 6.99 15.71
C GLY A 29 12.48 5.91 15.10
N GLY A 30 12.51 5.78 13.77
CA GLY A 30 13.33 4.82 13.03
C GLY A 30 12.49 3.87 12.17
N PRO A 31 11.65 3.01 12.76
CA PRO A 31 10.76 2.13 12.00
C PRO A 31 9.69 2.90 11.22
N LEU A 32 9.22 2.32 10.11
CA LEU A 32 8.08 2.85 9.36
C LEU A 32 6.79 2.77 10.19
N ASN A 33 5.93 3.78 10.06
CA ASN A 33 4.61 3.79 10.67
C ASN A 33 3.78 2.58 10.21
N GLY A 34 3.14 1.88 11.16
CA GLY A 34 2.33 0.70 10.85
C GLY A 34 1.12 1.01 9.96
N GLY A 35 0.46 2.16 10.16
CA GLY A 35 -0.66 2.59 9.32
C GLY A 35 -0.26 2.88 7.87
N TYR A 36 0.96 3.40 7.65
CA TYR A 36 1.53 3.57 6.32
C TYR A 36 1.74 2.21 5.63
N LEU A 37 2.33 1.22 6.32
CA LEU A 37 2.48 -0.13 5.78
C LEU A 37 1.14 -0.79 5.48
N MET A 38 0.14 -0.62 6.36
CA MET A 38 -1.22 -1.11 6.11
C MET A 38 -1.87 -0.45 4.90
N ALA A 39 -1.64 0.85 4.66
CA ALA A 39 -2.15 1.53 3.48
C ALA A 39 -1.54 0.99 2.19
N VAL A 40 -0.23 0.71 2.18
CA VAL A 40 0.47 0.06 1.04
C VAL A 40 -0.12 -1.33 0.78
N LEU A 41 -0.25 -2.16 1.83
CA LEU A 41 -0.86 -3.49 1.70
C LEU A 41 -2.30 -3.40 1.19
N LEU A 42 -3.10 -2.47 1.70
CA LEU A 42 -4.48 -2.29 1.29
C LEU A 42 -4.61 -1.99 -0.22
N ARG A 43 -3.67 -1.25 -0.83
CA ARG A 43 -3.67 -1.03 -2.28
C ARG A 43 -3.58 -2.35 -3.04
N SER A 44 -2.67 -3.23 -2.65
CA SER A 44 -2.52 -4.55 -3.28
C SER A 44 -3.73 -5.47 -3.05
N VAL A 45 -4.35 -5.39 -1.88
CA VAL A 45 -5.55 -6.18 -1.54
C VAL A 45 -6.75 -5.73 -2.36
N VAL A 46 -6.99 -4.42 -2.45
CA VAL A 46 -8.10 -3.88 -3.24
C VAL A 46 -7.89 -4.11 -4.75
N ASP A 47 -6.65 -3.95 -5.25
CA ASP A 47 -6.33 -4.22 -6.67
C ASP A 47 -6.58 -5.69 -7.07
N SER A 48 -6.30 -6.62 -6.15
CA SER A 48 -6.52 -8.07 -6.39
C SER A 48 -7.93 -8.56 -6.06
N SER A 49 -8.78 -7.70 -5.50
CA SER A 49 -10.12 -8.04 -5.04
C SER A 49 -11.17 -7.76 -6.13
N PRO A 50 -12.25 -8.58 -6.22
CA PRO A 50 -13.41 -8.22 -7.04
C PRO A 50 -14.27 -7.12 -6.41
N PHE A 51 -13.96 -6.69 -5.18
CA PHE A 51 -14.70 -5.70 -4.41
C PHE A 51 -13.90 -4.42 -4.17
N GLU A 52 -14.60 -3.28 -4.21
CA GLU A 52 -14.02 -1.94 -4.01
C GLU A 52 -13.56 -1.68 -2.57
N HIS A 53 -14.16 -2.35 -1.58
CA HIS A 53 -13.88 -2.10 -0.16
C HIS A 53 -13.36 -3.36 0.55
N PRO A 54 -12.40 -3.23 1.49
CA PRO A 54 -11.77 -4.38 2.16
C PRO A 54 -12.66 -5.10 3.20
N VAL A 55 -13.94 -4.73 3.26
CA VAL A 55 -14.95 -5.32 4.17
C VAL A 55 -16.15 -5.90 3.41
N SER A 56 -16.16 -5.77 2.08
CA SER A 56 -17.23 -6.28 1.22
C SER A 56 -17.09 -7.79 1.00
N THR A 57 -18.22 -8.48 0.82
CA THR A 57 -18.33 -9.94 0.62
C THR A 57 -19.37 -10.27 -0.44
#